data_AF-A0AAE0QV46-F1
#
_entry.id   AF-A0AAE0QV46-F1
#
_cell.length_a   1.000
_cell.length_b   1.000
_cell.length_c   1.000
_cell.angle_alpha   90.00
_cell.angle_beta   90.00
_cell.angle_gamma   90.00
#
_symmetry.space_group_name_H-M   'P 1'
#
loop_
_entity.id
_entity.type
_entity.pdbx_description
1 polymer ?
#
loop_
_entity_poly.entity_id
_entity_poly.type
_entity_poly.pdbx_seq_one_letter_code
_entity_poly.pdbx_strand_id
1 'polypeptide(L)'
;MTYSVDKQVADSASTATAYHCGVKANSKTVGLSASAIPYECNTTFGNEVYSVLHRAKLQGKSVGIVTTTRVQHASPAAAYAHSVSRSWYSDADLPPEAQQDGCVDISTQLITNTDIDVILGGGRMYMTPKGTPDPEYPSSSSRKGDREDMRNLIEAWLDHRKDRSAQYVWNKEQFNAVNVNTTDSLMGLFEPKDMRFEVFRNQTRDPSIVDMTDKAIQILKKNPNGFFLFVEDE
;
A
#
# COMPACT_ATOMS: atom_id res chain seq x y z
N MET A 1 6.80 -3.12 -24.36
CA MET A 1 5.46 -2.70 -24.84
C MET A 1 4.52 -2.58 -23.65
N THR A 2 3.91 -1.41 -23.43
CA THR A 2 3.18 -1.06 -22.18
C THR A 2 1.65 -1.01 -22.29
N TYR A 3 1.07 -1.29 -23.46
CA TYR A 3 -0.40 -1.28 -23.66
C TYR A 3 -1.16 -2.17 -22.64
N SER A 4 -2.35 -1.76 -22.21
CA SER A 4 -3.29 -2.59 -21.44
C SER A 4 -4.18 -3.39 -22.40
N VAL A 5 -4.92 -4.38 -21.91
CA VAL A 5 -5.75 -5.22 -22.81
C VAL A 5 -6.78 -4.38 -23.59
N ASP A 6 -7.31 -3.33 -22.96
CA ASP A 6 -8.39 -2.48 -23.45
C ASP A 6 -7.94 -1.08 -23.93
N LYS A 7 -6.67 -0.67 -23.70
CA LYS A 7 -6.14 0.65 -24.08
C LYS A 7 -4.73 0.56 -24.66
N GLN A 8 -4.48 1.32 -25.73
CA GLN A 8 -3.15 1.48 -26.31
C GLN A 8 -2.21 2.28 -25.39
N VAL A 9 -2.74 3.34 -24.78
CA VAL A 9 -2.07 4.11 -23.72
C VAL A 9 -2.61 3.62 -22.39
N ALA A 10 -1.78 2.86 -21.67
CA ALA A 10 -2.15 2.25 -20.41
C ALA A 10 -2.06 3.24 -19.23
N ASP A 11 -2.67 2.87 -18.11
CA ASP A 11 -2.56 3.57 -16.84
C ASP A 11 -1.67 2.79 -15.85
N SER A 12 -1.35 3.42 -14.72
CA SER A 12 -0.51 2.80 -13.67
C SER A 12 -1.10 1.48 -13.14
N ALA A 13 -2.42 1.32 -13.04
CA ALA A 13 -3.02 0.11 -12.44
C ALA A 13 -2.90 -1.13 -13.32
N SER A 14 -3.25 -0.99 -14.60
CA SER A 14 -3.14 -2.10 -15.57
C SER A 14 -1.68 -2.50 -15.82
N THR A 15 -0.76 -1.53 -15.87
CA THR A 15 0.67 -1.80 -16.00
C THR A 15 1.25 -2.43 -14.74
N ALA A 16 0.85 -1.99 -13.55
CA ALA A 16 1.27 -2.58 -12.29
C ALA A 16 0.84 -4.04 -12.16
N THR A 17 -0.38 -4.38 -12.57
CA THR A 17 -0.81 -5.78 -12.64
C THR A 17 0.07 -6.60 -13.60
N ALA A 18 0.48 -6.00 -14.73
CA ALA A 18 1.37 -6.69 -15.67
C ALA A 18 2.75 -6.98 -15.08
N TYR A 19 3.43 -6.01 -14.45
CA TYR A 19 4.79 -6.22 -13.95
C TYR A 19 4.85 -6.85 -12.53
N HIS A 20 3.80 -6.73 -11.72
CA HIS A 20 3.73 -7.41 -10.42
C HIS A 20 3.15 -8.82 -10.52
N CYS A 21 2.11 -9.04 -11.33
CA CYS A 21 1.41 -10.32 -11.38
C CYS A 21 1.78 -11.17 -12.60
N GLY A 22 2.33 -10.56 -13.66
CA GLY A 22 2.69 -11.26 -14.89
C GLY A 22 1.51 -11.45 -15.86
N VAL A 23 0.41 -10.71 -15.66
CA VAL A 23 -0.81 -10.79 -16.48
C VAL A 23 -1.22 -9.38 -16.89
N LYS A 24 -1.45 -9.15 -18.19
CA LYS A 24 -2.02 -7.87 -18.65
C LYS A 24 -3.48 -7.77 -18.24
N ALA A 25 -3.87 -6.59 -17.78
CA ALA A 25 -5.21 -6.31 -17.26
C ALA A 25 -5.88 -5.17 -18.03
N ASN A 26 -7.14 -4.91 -17.68
CA ASN A 26 -7.89 -3.75 -18.15
C ASN A 26 -7.49 -2.49 -17.37
N SER A 27 -7.60 -1.33 -18.00
CA SER A 27 -7.26 -0.06 -17.38
C SER A 27 -8.07 0.18 -16.10
N LYS A 28 -7.44 0.81 -15.11
CA LYS A 28 -8.02 1.15 -13.79
C LYS A 28 -8.30 -0.04 -12.85
N THR A 29 -8.08 -1.28 -13.27
CA THR A 29 -8.15 -2.48 -12.41
C THR A 29 -6.78 -2.80 -11.81
N VAL A 30 -6.76 -3.33 -10.60
CA VAL A 30 -5.56 -3.64 -9.80
C VAL A 30 -5.60 -5.11 -9.43
N GLY A 31 -4.57 -5.88 -9.80
CA GLY A 31 -4.42 -7.28 -9.38
C GLY A 31 -5.50 -8.22 -9.93
N LEU A 32 -6.17 -7.85 -11.02
CA LEU A 32 -7.22 -8.65 -11.66
C LEU A 32 -6.86 -8.98 -13.11
N SER A 33 -7.35 -10.11 -13.60
CA SER A 33 -7.28 -10.46 -15.02
C SER A 33 -8.14 -9.52 -15.87
N ALA A 34 -7.97 -9.55 -17.19
CA ALA A 34 -8.79 -8.77 -18.11
C ALA A 34 -10.24 -9.25 -18.25
N SER A 35 -10.63 -10.31 -17.56
CA SER A 35 -12.04 -10.73 -17.43
C SER A 35 -12.81 -9.88 -16.42
N ALA A 36 -12.12 -9.18 -15.51
CA ALA A 36 -12.75 -8.23 -14.63
C ALA A 36 -13.12 -6.93 -15.36
N ILE A 37 -14.30 -6.39 -15.05
CA ILE A 37 -14.82 -5.16 -15.65
C ILE A 37 -14.57 -4.01 -14.67
N PRO A 38 -13.91 -2.91 -15.11
CA PRO A 38 -13.66 -1.76 -14.25
C PRO A 38 -14.93 -1.25 -13.59
N TYR A 39 -14.86 -0.99 -12.28
CA TYR A 39 -15.95 -0.50 -11.43
C TYR A 39 -17.11 -1.49 -11.16
N GLU A 40 -17.07 -2.72 -11.67
CA GLU A 40 -18.11 -3.72 -11.42
C GLU A 40 -17.65 -4.76 -10.38
N CYS A 41 -18.01 -4.54 -9.12
CA CYS A 41 -17.49 -5.31 -7.98
C CYS A 41 -17.64 -6.84 -8.15
N ASN A 42 -18.82 -7.29 -8.59
CA ASN A 42 -19.14 -8.70 -8.82
C ASN A 42 -18.20 -9.41 -9.81
N THR A 43 -17.46 -8.68 -10.66
CA THR A 43 -16.48 -9.25 -11.59
C THR A 43 -15.09 -9.42 -10.99
N THR A 44 -14.88 -9.05 -9.72
CA THR A 44 -13.62 -9.26 -8.98
C THR A 44 -13.37 -10.74 -8.74
N PHE A 45 -14.38 -11.44 -8.22
CA PHE A 45 -14.24 -12.77 -7.65
C PHE A 45 -14.00 -13.83 -8.73
N GLY A 46 -12.91 -14.58 -8.60
CA GLY A 46 -12.46 -15.57 -9.57
C GLY A 46 -11.51 -15.01 -10.65
N ASN A 47 -11.28 -13.70 -10.66
CA ASN A 47 -10.37 -13.02 -11.60
C ASN A 47 -9.09 -12.50 -10.94
N GLU A 48 -8.86 -12.81 -9.67
CA GLU A 48 -7.67 -12.41 -8.92
C GLU A 48 -6.38 -13.02 -9.50
N VAL A 49 -5.35 -12.19 -9.67
CA VAL A 49 -4.03 -12.62 -10.12
C VAL A 49 -2.98 -12.23 -9.08
N TYR A 50 -2.22 -13.22 -8.60
CA TYR A 50 -1.31 -13.04 -7.48
C TYR A 50 0.06 -12.50 -7.89
N SER A 51 0.52 -11.49 -7.16
CA SER A 51 1.78 -10.80 -7.41
C SER A 51 3.01 -11.67 -7.10
N VAL A 52 4.18 -11.26 -7.59
CA VAL A 52 5.48 -11.82 -7.17
C VAL A 52 5.71 -11.59 -5.69
N LEU A 53 5.24 -10.46 -5.13
CA LEU A 53 5.31 -10.18 -3.70
C LEU A 53 4.56 -11.22 -2.88
N HIS A 54 3.30 -11.51 -3.24
CA HIS A 54 2.49 -12.53 -2.58
C HIS A 54 3.16 -13.91 -2.66
N ARG A 55 3.63 -14.29 -3.85
CA ARG A 55 4.36 -15.56 -4.07
C ARG A 55 5.66 -15.65 -3.27
N ALA A 56 6.42 -14.55 -3.15
CA ALA A 56 7.63 -14.50 -2.34
C ALA A 56 7.31 -14.72 -0.86
N LYS A 57 6.23 -14.10 -0.35
CA LYS A 57 5.79 -14.31 1.03
C LYS A 57 5.39 -15.77 1.30
N LEU A 58 4.64 -16.40 0.38
CA LEU A 58 4.28 -17.83 0.46
C LEU A 58 5.50 -18.76 0.48
N GLN A 59 6.62 -18.34 -0.11
CA GLN A 59 7.89 -19.08 -0.08
C GLN A 59 8.73 -18.78 1.16
N GLY A 60 8.17 -18.12 2.18
CA GLY A 60 8.86 -17.80 3.42
C GLY A 60 9.91 -16.70 3.30
N LYS A 61 9.90 -15.93 2.20
CA LYS A 61 10.73 -14.73 2.04
C LYS A 61 10.08 -13.54 2.75
N SER A 62 10.90 -12.57 3.15
CA SER A 62 10.36 -11.30 3.63
C SER A 62 9.96 -10.42 2.45
N VAL A 63 9.00 -9.54 2.65
CA VAL A 63 8.48 -8.69 1.58
C VAL A 63 8.28 -7.25 2.03
N GLY A 64 8.55 -6.31 1.12
CA GLY A 64 8.34 -4.90 1.40
C GLY A 64 7.95 -4.06 0.20
N ILE A 65 7.36 -2.92 0.51
CA ILE A 65 6.91 -1.87 -0.40
C ILE A 65 7.47 -0.54 0.09
N VAL A 66 8.13 0.17 -0.80
CA VAL A 66 8.61 1.54 -0.61
C VAL A 66 8.09 2.38 -1.79
N THR A 67 7.42 3.49 -1.50
CA THR A 67 6.95 4.41 -2.54
C THR A 67 6.96 5.85 -2.05
N THR A 68 7.10 6.82 -2.95
CA THR A 68 6.86 8.24 -2.67
C THR A 68 5.37 8.62 -2.79
N THR A 69 4.51 7.73 -3.28
CA THR A 69 3.06 7.93 -3.33
C THR A 69 2.39 7.46 -2.03
N ARG A 70 1.06 7.56 -1.95
CA ARG A 70 0.30 6.80 -0.97
C ARG A 70 0.54 5.29 -1.17
N VAL A 71 0.73 4.51 -0.11
CA VAL A 71 0.97 3.06 -0.24
C VAL A 71 -0.23 2.29 -0.86
N GLN A 72 -1.39 2.95 -0.94
CA GLN A 72 -2.60 2.50 -1.61
C GLN A 72 -2.68 2.90 -3.09
N HIS A 73 -1.67 3.59 -3.64
CA HIS A 73 -1.66 3.96 -5.05
C HIS A 73 -1.62 2.72 -5.94
N ALA A 74 -1.97 2.89 -7.21
CA ALA A 74 -2.15 1.76 -8.12
C ALA A 74 -0.92 0.86 -8.26
N SER A 75 0.27 1.44 -8.32
CA SER A 75 1.52 0.70 -8.46
C SER A 75 1.80 -0.20 -7.24
N PRO A 76 1.90 0.32 -6.00
CA PRO A 76 2.09 -0.54 -4.84
C PRO A 76 0.89 -1.45 -4.59
N ALA A 77 -0.33 -0.98 -4.83
CA ALA A 77 -1.55 -1.75 -4.62
C ALA A 77 -1.58 -3.04 -5.46
N ALA A 78 -1.09 -3.06 -6.70
CA ALA A 78 -1.06 -4.28 -7.50
C ALA A 78 -0.15 -5.37 -6.92
N ALA A 79 0.72 -5.04 -5.97
CA ALA A 79 1.52 -6.02 -5.25
C ALA A 79 0.73 -6.80 -4.19
N TYR A 80 -0.43 -6.31 -3.72
CA TYR A 80 -1.18 -6.95 -2.62
C TYR A 80 -2.71 -6.93 -2.74
N ALA A 81 -3.29 -6.03 -3.53
CA ALA A 81 -4.73 -5.82 -3.64
C ALA A 81 -5.30 -6.39 -4.94
N HIS A 82 -6.59 -6.72 -4.87
CA HIS A 82 -7.45 -7.12 -5.98
C HIS A 82 -8.67 -6.19 -5.98
N SER A 83 -8.76 -5.31 -6.98
CA SER A 83 -9.83 -4.31 -7.06
C SER A 83 -10.15 -3.95 -8.51
N VAL A 84 -11.45 -3.87 -8.81
CA VAL A 84 -11.97 -3.37 -10.08
C VAL A 84 -11.83 -1.85 -10.23
N SER A 85 -11.37 -1.15 -9.18
CA SER A 85 -11.13 0.29 -9.20
C SER A 85 -9.89 0.64 -8.38
N ARG A 86 -8.88 1.22 -9.05
CA ARG A 86 -7.68 1.81 -8.43
C ARG A 86 -7.97 2.99 -7.51
N SER A 87 -9.20 3.51 -7.50
CA SER A 87 -9.60 4.69 -6.74
C SER A 87 -10.28 4.36 -5.41
N TRP A 88 -10.44 3.07 -5.08
CA TRP A 88 -11.05 2.62 -3.82
C TRP A 88 -10.00 2.54 -2.70
N TYR A 89 -9.44 3.69 -2.30
CA TYR A 89 -8.33 3.74 -1.35
C TYR A 89 -8.77 3.41 0.07
N SER A 90 -9.91 3.96 0.51
CA SER A 90 -10.59 3.60 1.76
C SER A 90 -12.05 3.20 1.49
N ASP A 91 -12.74 2.74 2.53
CA ASP A 91 -14.15 2.37 2.48
C ASP A 91 -15.06 3.54 2.03
N ALA A 92 -14.65 4.78 2.31
CA ALA A 92 -15.34 5.99 1.87
C ALA A 92 -15.38 6.17 0.34
N ASP A 93 -14.46 5.53 -0.39
CA ASP A 93 -14.38 5.60 -1.85
C ASP A 93 -15.26 4.52 -2.54
N LEU A 94 -15.72 3.51 -1.80
CA LEU A 94 -16.55 2.44 -2.36
C LEU A 94 -18.01 2.90 -2.47
N PRO A 95 -18.68 2.65 -3.62
CA PRO A 95 -20.11 2.80 -3.69
C PRO A 95 -20.80 1.79 -2.76
N PRO A 96 -21.97 2.12 -2.16
CA PRO A 96 -22.68 1.22 -1.24
C PRO A 96 -22.95 -0.17 -1.82
N GLU A 97 -23.21 -0.26 -3.13
CA GLU A 97 -23.44 -1.52 -3.84
C GLU A 97 -22.19 -2.40 -3.83
N ALA A 98 -20.99 -1.82 -4.04
CA ALA A 98 -19.74 -2.58 -4.01
C ALA A 98 -19.41 -3.09 -2.61
N GLN A 99 -19.72 -2.33 -1.55
CA GLN A 99 -19.56 -2.81 -0.18
C GLN A 99 -20.49 -3.99 0.12
N GLN A 100 -21.75 -3.92 -0.36
CA GLN A 100 -22.72 -5.02 -0.20
C GLN A 100 -22.32 -6.27 -1.00
N ASP A 101 -21.76 -6.09 -2.19
CA ASP A 101 -21.23 -7.16 -3.04
C ASP A 101 -19.92 -7.78 -2.49
N GLY A 102 -19.39 -7.24 -1.38
CA GLY A 102 -18.23 -7.79 -0.69
C GLY A 102 -16.87 -7.29 -1.19
N CYS A 103 -16.83 -6.25 -2.03
CA CYS A 103 -15.58 -5.58 -2.34
C CYS A 103 -15.03 -4.87 -1.12
N VAL A 104 -13.71 -4.90 -1.00
CA VAL A 104 -12.97 -4.37 0.14
C VAL A 104 -12.02 -3.28 -0.37
N ASP A 105 -11.88 -2.20 0.38
CA ASP A 105 -10.98 -1.10 0.05
C ASP A 105 -9.50 -1.51 0.07
N ILE A 106 -8.68 -0.79 -0.70
CA ILE A 106 -7.25 -1.08 -0.85
C ILE A 106 -6.52 -1.00 0.50
N SER A 107 -6.88 -0.07 1.39
CA SER A 107 -6.23 0.04 2.71
C SER A 107 -6.50 -1.16 3.61
N THR A 108 -7.72 -1.71 3.59
CA THR A 108 -8.01 -2.95 4.30
C THR A 108 -7.23 -4.11 3.70
N GLN A 109 -7.21 -4.22 2.36
CA GLN A 109 -6.46 -5.27 1.65
C GLN A 109 -4.95 -5.23 1.94
N LEU A 110 -4.37 -4.05 2.16
CA LEU A 110 -2.96 -3.87 2.54
C LEU A 110 -2.57 -4.65 3.80
N ILE A 111 -3.49 -4.75 4.77
CA ILE A 111 -3.21 -5.40 6.05
C ILE A 111 -3.74 -6.83 6.13
N THR A 112 -4.64 -7.23 5.22
CA THR A 112 -5.31 -8.55 5.25
C THR A 112 -4.81 -9.54 4.20
N ASN A 113 -4.50 -9.11 2.98
CA ASN A 113 -4.28 -10.04 1.86
C ASN A 113 -2.92 -10.73 1.91
N THR A 114 -1.88 -10.00 2.28
CA THR A 114 -0.52 -10.51 2.38
C THR A 114 0.15 -9.92 3.62
N ASP A 115 0.86 -10.74 4.38
CA ASP A 115 1.66 -10.28 5.51
C ASP A 115 2.91 -9.55 5.03
N ILE A 116 2.83 -8.23 4.82
CA ILE A 116 3.94 -7.40 4.38
C ILE A 116 4.79 -6.97 5.59
N ASP A 117 6.10 -7.21 5.50
CA ASP A 117 7.03 -6.94 6.61
C ASP A 117 7.41 -5.45 6.66
N VAL A 118 7.63 -4.80 5.51
CA VAL A 118 7.98 -3.37 5.44
C VAL A 118 7.04 -2.61 4.51
N ILE A 119 6.38 -1.57 5.00
CA ILE A 119 5.48 -0.70 4.24
C ILE A 119 5.93 0.75 4.48
N LEU A 120 6.49 1.42 3.48
CA LEU A 120 6.98 2.80 3.59
C LEU A 120 6.42 3.67 2.46
N GLY A 121 5.83 4.81 2.81
CA GLY A 121 5.33 5.80 1.85
C GLY A 121 4.38 6.79 2.49
N GLY A 122 3.42 7.30 1.74
CA GLY A 122 2.33 8.14 2.25
C GLY A 122 1.03 7.37 2.51
N GLY A 123 -0.09 8.09 2.69
CA GLY A 123 -1.43 7.52 2.70
C GLY A 123 -2.04 7.32 4.10
N ARG A 124 -1.65 8.12 5.10
CA ARG A 124 -2.19 8.01 6.47
C ARG A 124 -3.70 8.17 6.55
N MET A 125 -4.29 9.05 5.74
CA MET A 125 -5.70 9.40 5.90
C MET A 125 -6.65 8.22 5.66
N TYR A 126 -6.25 7.29 4.78
CA TYR A 126 -7.04 6.11 4.42
C TYR A 126 -7.00 4.99 5.47
N MET A 127 -6.14 5.14 6.49
CA MET A 127 -5.90 4.12 7.51
C MET A 127 -6.56 4.45 8.85
N THR A 128 -7.11 5.66 9.01
CA THR A 128 -7.62 6.14 10.30
C THR A 128 -9.10 6.57 10.21
N PRO A 129 -9.85 6.47 11.32
CA PRO A 129 -11.28 6.81 11.35
C PRO A 129 -11.57 8.24 10.89
N LYS A 130 -12.76 8.43 10.33
CA LYS A 130 -13.27 9.73 9.89
C LYS A 130 -13.14 10.78 10.99
N GLY A 131 -12.41 11.86 10.69
CA GLY A 131 -12.24 12.98 11.61
C GLY A 131 -11.01 12.89 12.53
N THR A 132 -10.27 11.77 12.52
CA THR A 132 -8.98 11.64 13.21
C THR A 132 -8.01 12.71 12.72
N PRO A 133 -7.48 13.61 13.58
CA PRO A 133 -6.51 14.62 13.16
C PRO A 133 -5.20 13.96 12.67
N ASP A 134 -4.69 14.41 11.54
CA ASP A 134 -3.39 13.96 11.06
C ASP A 134 -2.27 14.47 12.01
N PRO A 135 -1.32 13.63 12.43
CA PRO A 135 -0.29 14.01 13.40
C PRO A 135 0.60 15.15 12.92
N GLU A 136 0.74 15.30 11.60
CA GLU A 136 1.59 16.31 10.99
C GLU A 136 0.84 17.62 10.70
N TYR A 137 -0.47 17.52 10.45
CA TYR A 137 -1.36 18.62 10.07
C TYR A 137 -2.66 18.66 10.90
N PRO A 138 -2.61 18.80 12.23
CA PRO A 138 -3.76 18.63 13.11
C PRO A 138 -4.88 19.65 12.89
N SER A 139 -4.55 20.84 12.36
CA SER A 139 -5.51 21.91 12.06
C SER A 139 -6.18 21.80 10.69
N SER A 140 -5.72 20.88 9.82
CA SER A 140 -6.24 20.76 8.46
C SER A 140 -7.45 19.83 8.42
N SER A 141 -8.61 20.34 7.99
CA SER A 141 -9.82 19.51 7.82
C SER A 141 -9.73 18.53 6.65
N SER A 142 -8.97 18.86 5.61
CA SER A 142 -8.85 18.06 4.38
C SER A 142 -7.83 16.92 4.47
N ARG A 143 -7.13 16.78 5.61
CA ARG A 143 -6.09 15.78 5.85
C ARG A 143 -6.45 14.80 6.97
N LYS A 144 -7.64 14.94 7.56
CA LYS A 144 -8.14 14.04 8.58
C LYS A 144 -8.37 12.65 8.00
N GLY A 145 -8.38 11.64 8.87
CA GLY A 145 -8.82 10.30 8.51
C GLY A 145 -10.17 10.35 7.81
N ASP A 146 -10.38 9.47 6.83
CA ASP A 146 -11.58 9.45 5.99
C ASP A 146 -12.42 8.18 6.12
N ARG A 147 -11.93 7.15 6.84
CA ARG A 147 -12.63 5.88 6.99
C ARG A 147 -13.98 6.00 7.70
N GLU A 148 -15.06 5.60 7.04
CA GLU A 148 -16.43 5.68 7.57
C GLU A 148 -16.78 4.50 8.48
N ASP A 149 -16.09 3.38 8.33
CA ASP A 149 -16.19 2.17 9.17
C ASP A 149 -15.62 2.35 10.59
N MET A 150 -15.06 3.51 10.91
CA MET A 150 -14.46 3.87 12.20
C MET A 150 -13.30 2.96 12.64
N ARG A 151 -12.68 2.22 11.72
CA ARG A 151 -11.54 1.34 12.03
C ARG A 151 -10.23 2.10 11.97
N ASN A 152 -9.34 1.80 12.92
CA ASN A 152 -7.94 2.19 12.84
C ASN A 152 -7.12 1.01 12.30
N LEU A 153 -6.78 1.06 11.01
CA LEU A 153 -6.04 0.00 10.34
C LEU A 153 -4.57 -0.07 10.76
N ILE A 154 -3.99 1.04 11.24
CA ILE A 154 -2.64 1.06 11.80
C ILE A 154 -2.60 0.24 13.08
N GLU A 155 -3.54 0.50 13.99
CA GLU A 155 -3.69 -0.28 15.23
C GLU A 155 -3.99 -1.75 14.93
N ALA A 156 -4.91 -2.02 14.00
CA ALA A 156 -5.20 -3.39 13.58
C ALA A 156 -3.94 -4.10 13.05
N TRP A 157 -3.12 -3.44 12.23
CA TRP A 157 -1.89 -4.02 11.69
C TRP A 157 -0.85 -4.34 12.78
N LEU A 158 -0.71 -3.46 13.78
CA LEU A 158 0.14 -3.68 14.95
C LEU A 158 -0.38 -4.82 15.83
N ASP A 159 -1.69 -4.87 16.07
CA ASP A 159 -2.34 -5.89 16.89
C ASP A 159 -2.16 -7.31 16.33
N HIS A 160 -2.18 -7.46 15.00
CA HIS A 160 -1.92 -8.74 14.32
C HIS A 160 -0.46 -9.19 14.40
N ARG A 161 0.44 -8.36 14.92
CA ARG A 161 1.89 -8.61 14.99
C ARG A 161 2.44 -8.45 16.40
N LYS A 162 1.62 -8.63 17.44
CA LYS A 162 2.07 -8.56 18.86
C LYS A 162 3.15 -9.59 19.21
N ASP A 163 3.21 -10.68 18.47
CA ASP A 163 4.24 -11.73 18.56
C ASP A 163 5.56 -11.35 17.87
N ARG A 164 5.57 -10.26 17.09
CA ARG A 164 6.74 -9.75 16.36
C ARG A 164 7.09 -8.34 16.83
N SER A 165 8.33 -7.92 16.62
CA SER A 165 8.68 -6.51 16.87
C SER A 165 8.19 -5.64 15.72
N ALA A 166 6.89 -5.30 15.72
CA ALA A 166 6.28 -4.38 14.76
C ALA A 166 6.32 -2.93 15.27
N GLN A 167 6.65 -1.98 14.39
CA GLN A 167 6.66 -0.55 14.71
C GLN A 167 5.91 0.27 13.65
N TYR A 168 5.20 1.29 14.12
CA TYR A 168 4.61 2.32 13.28
C TYR A 168 5.34 3.65 13.48
N VAL A 169 5.68 4.32 12.39
CA VAL A 169 6.31 5.65 12.38
C VAL A 169 5.63 6.56 11.36
N TRP A 170 5.65 7.87 11.61
CA TRP A 170 5.03 8.84 10.69
C TRP A 170 5.91 10.03 10.36
N ASN A 171 7.10 10.14 10.96
CA ASN A 171 8.07 11.18 10.64
C ASN A 171 9.51 10.64 10.63
N LYS A 172 10.43 11.46 10.14
CA LYS A 172 11.85 11.13 9.99
C LYS A 172 12.57 10.89 11.31
N GLU A 173 12.21 11.58 12.38
CA GLU A 173 12.81 11.37 13.70
C GLU A 173 12.53 9.95 14.21
N GLN A 174 11.26 9.55 14.21
CA GLN A 174 10.84 8.19 14.56
C GLN A 174 11.44 7.15 13.62
N PHE A 175 11.43 7.42 12.31
CA PHE A 175 12.02 6.55 11.30
C PHE A 175 13.52 6.31 11.54
N ASN A 176 14.27 7.36 11.90
CA ASN A 176 15.68 7.25 12.22
C ASN A 176 15.92 6.46 13.51
N ALA A 177 15.02 6.58 14.49
CA ALA A 177 15.09 5.88 15.76
C ALA A 177 14.77 4.38 15.67
N VAL A 178 14.22 3.89 14.54
CA VAL A 178 13.95 2.45 14.34
C VAL A 178 15.26 1.65 14.38
N ASN A 179 15.35 0.74 15.36
CA ASN A 179 16.43 -0.22 15.45
C ASN A 179 16.16 -1.40 14.50
N VAL A 180 16.91 -1.42 13.39
CA VAL A 180 16.77 -2.43 12.33
C VAL A 180 17.10 -3.85 12.79
N ASN A 181 17.93 -4.01 13.83
CA ASN A 181 18.33 -5.33 14.31
C ASN A 181 17.17 -6.03 15.02
N THR A 182 16.39 -5.27 15.79
CA THR A 182 15.29 -5.79 16.60
C THR A 182 13.93 -5.69 15.92
N THR A 183 13.76 -4.76 14.96
CA THR A 183 12.46 -4.55 14.30
C THR A 183 12.24 -5.57 13.18
N ASP A 184 11.16 -6.35 13.27
CA ASP A 184 10.82 -7.37 12.28
C ASP A 184 9.79 -6.88 11.26
N SER A 185 8.95 -5.92 11.66
CA SER A 185 8.01 -5.29 10.75
C SER A 185 7.93 -3.79 10.97
N LEU A 186 7.85 -3.03 9.89
CA LEU A 186 7.85 -1.57 9.94
C LEU A 186 6.78 -1.01 8.99
N MET A 187 5.86 -0.22 9.54
CA MET A 187 4.95 0.61 8.78
C MET A 187 5.32 2.09 8.98
N GLY A 188 5.73 2.75 7.91
CA GLY A 188 6.08 4.17 7.88
C GLY A 188 5.17 4.92 6.93
N LEU A 189 4.28 5.76 7.47
CA LEU A 189 3.35 6.56 6.67
C LEU A 189 3.62 8.05 6.89
N PHE A 190 4.30 8.70 5.95
CA PHE A 190 4.96 10.00 6.13
C PHE A 190 4.13 11.22 5.72
N GLU A 191 3.07 11.04 4.93
CA GLU A 191 2.11 12.11 4.58
C GLU A 191 0.66 11.58 4.59
N PRO A 192 -0.37 12.44 4.67
CA PRO A 192 -1.78 12.02 4.64
C PRO A 192 -2.15 11.33 3.32
N LYS A 193 -1.63 11.84 2.19
CA LYS A 193 -1.78 11.30 0.84
C LYS A 193 -0.40 10.93 0.31
N ASP A 194 -0.05 11.38 -0.89
CA ASP A 194 1.27 11.17 -1.48
C ASP A 194 2.33 11.97 -0.70
N MET A 195 3.56 11.49 -0.69
CA MET A 195 4.67 12.25 -0.12
C MET A 195 4.92 13.49 -0.96
N ARG A 196 5.59 14.48 -0.38
CA ARG A 196 5.99 15.67 -1.13
C ARG A 196 7.04 15.30 -2.18
N PHE A 197 6.94 15.90 -3.37
CA PHE A 197 8.01 15.86 -4.36
C PHE A 197 9.36 16.21 -3.73
N GLU A 198 10.44 15.56 -4.16
CA GLU A 198 11.77 15.70 -3.55
C GLU A 198 12.23 17.16 -3.42
N VAL A 199 11.94 18.00 -4.42
CA VAL A 199 12.28 19.43 -4.42
C VAL A 199 11.55 20.24 -3.32
N PHE A 200 10.43 19.74 -2.81
CA PHE A 200 9.61 20.34 -1.75
C PHE A 200 9.60 19.52 -0.45
N ARG A 201 10.39 18.45 -0.39
CA ARG A 201 10.45 17.55 0.77
C ARG A 201 10.96 18.29 2.00
N ASN A 202 10.30 18.09 3.13
CA ASN A 202 10.81 18.63 4.37
C ASN A 202 11.91 17.71 4.91
N GLN A 203 13.17 18.12 4.76
CA GLN A 203 14.32 17.28 5.11
C GLN A 203 14.40 16.87 6.58
N THR A 204 13.69 17.56 7.48
CA THR A 204 13.64 17.23 8.91
C THR A 204 12.44 16.35 9.27
N ARG A 205 11.37 16.33 8.45
CA ARG A 205 10.13 15.57 8.74
C ARG A 205 9.97 14.34 7.87
N ASP A 206 10.47 14.37 6.65
CA ASP A 206 10.23 13.33 5.64
C ASP A 206 11.53 12.61 5.28
N PRO A 207 11.59 11.26 5.38
CA PRO A 207 12.70 10.50 4.82
C PRO A 207 12.71 10.62 3.29
N SER A 208 13.89 10.57 2.67
CA SER A 208 13.99 10.44 1.22
C SER A 208 13.67 9.00 0.78
N ILE A 209 13.39 8.79 -0.52
CA ILE A 209 13.23 7.44 -1.06
C ILE A 209 14.47 6.57 -0.85
N VAL A 210 15.67 7.17 -0.87
CA VAL A 210 16.94 6.50 -0.60
C VAL A 210 16.99 6.04 0.86
N ASP A 211 16.62 6.91 1.81
CA ASP A 211 16.57 6.59 3.24
C ASP A 211 15.58 5.43 3.49
N MET A 212 14.37 5.52 2.91
CA MET A 212 13.34 4.49 3.03
C MET A 212 13.80 3.14 2.47
N THR A 213 14.42 3.16 1.28
CA THR A 213 14.93 1.95 0.62
C THR A 213 16.03 1.29 1.44
N ASP A 214 17.00 2.06 1.93
CA ASP A 214 18.10 1.52 2.74
C ASP A 214 17.58 0.88 4.04
N LYS A 215 16.66 1.54 4.74
CA LYS A 215 16.03 0.98 5.95
C LYS A 215 15.24 -0.29 5.65
N ALA A 216 14.48 -0.32 4.55
CA ALA A 216 13.74 -1.50 4.14
C ALA A 216 14.67 -2.68 3.87
N ILE A 217 15.77 -2.47 3.14
CA ILE A 217 16.77 -3.51 2.88
C ILE A 217 17.39 -4.01 4.19
N GLN A 218 17.72 -3.12 5.12
CA GLN A 218 18.31 -3.50 6.40
C GLN A 218 17.41 -4.40 7.25
N ILE A 219 16.10 -4.17 7.22
CA ILE A 219 15.11 -5.00 7.93
C ILE A 219 14.87 -6.32 7.18
N LEU A 220 14.63 -6.26 5.87
CA LEU A 220 14.26 -7.42 5.06
C LEU A 220 15.40 -8.44 4.88
N LYS A 221 16.66 -7.97 4.80
CA LYS A 221 17.84 -8.84 4.63
C LYS A 221 18.10 -9.77 5.82
N LYS A 222 17.45 -9.54 6.96
CA LYS A 222 17.56 -10.42 8.14
C LYS A 222 17.01 -11.83 7.84
N ASN A 223 16.10 -11.97 6.87
CA ASN A 223 15.53 -13.26 6.52
C ASN A 223 16.51 -14.06 5.62
N PRO A 224 17.01 -15.22 6.06
CA PRO A 224 17.97 -16.02 5.29
C PRO A 224 17.36 -16.62 4.01
N ASN A 225 16.03 -16.72 3.91
CA ASN A 225 15.36 -17.14 2.68
C ASN A 225 15.36 -16.05 1.59
N GLY A 226 15.86 -14.84 1.91
CA GLY A 226 15.87 -13.67 1.05
C GLY A 226 14.58 -12.86 1.14
N PHE A 227 14.46 -11.87 0.27
CA PHE A 227 13.33 -10.95 0.27
C PHE A 227 12.91 -10.50 -1.14
N PHE A 228 11.70 -9.97 -1.24
CA PHE A 228 11.23 -9.18 -2.37
C PHE A 228 10.98 -7.75 -1.90
N LEU A 229 11.50 -6.76 -2.63
CA LEU A 229 11.29 -5.35 -2.32
C LEU A 229 10.83 -4.63 -3.59
N PHE A 230 9.69 -3.97 -3.50
CA PHE A 230 9.24 -3.02 -4.51
C PHE A 230 9.60 -1.61 -4.09
N VAL A 231 10.22 -0.85 -4.99
CA VAL A 231 10.57 0.56 -4.79
C VAL A 231 10.02 1.37 -5.96
N GLU A 232 9.19 2.36 -5.67
CA GLU A 232 8.58 3.26 -6.65
C GLU A 232 8.92 4.72 -6.34
N ASP A 233 9.19 5.47 -7.40
CA ASP A 233 9.23 6.93 -7.37
C ASP A 233 8.29 7.48 -8.45
N GLU A 234 7.35 8.36 -8.08
CA GLU A 234 6.39 9.01 -8.99
C GLU A 234 6.48 10.55 -8.92
#